data_AF-A0A060QRH2-F1
#
_entry.id   AF-A0A060QRH2-F1
#
_cell.length_a   1.000
_cell.length_b   1.000
_cell.length_c   1.000
_cell.angle_alpha   90.00
_cell.angle_beta   90.00
_cell.angle_gamma   90.00
#
_symmetry.space_group_name_H-M   'P 1'
#
loop_
_entity.id
_entity.type
_entity.pdbx_description
1 polymer ?
#
loop_
_entity_poly.entity_id
_entity_poly.type
_entity_poly.pdbx_seq_one_letter_code
_entity_poly.pdbx_strand_id
1 'polypeptide(L)'
;MPRRISDYPDAFAGWNLISSIGSIVSVIAAWLFLYIVYSQLVEGKVASRNPWLTPGFYTDVLQANLNRSYTSLEWGLSSPPKPHAFVSLPLQS
;
A
#
# COMPACT_ATOMS: atom_id res chain seq x y z
N MET A 1 -19.30 -8.36 -27.91
CA MET A 1 -18.52 -7.29 -28.57
C MET A 1 -17.15 -7.84 -28.99
N PRO A 2 -16.79 -7.83 -30.29
CA PRO A 2 -15.44 -8.14 -30.75
C PRO A 2 -14.39 -7.18 -30.16
N ARG A 3 -13.15 -7.63 -29.94
CA ARG A 3 -12.08 -6.85 -29.33
C ARG A 3 -11.40 -5.93 -30.37
N ARG A 4 -10.96 -4.74 -29.95
CA ARG A 4 -10.21 -3.76 -30.78
C ARG A 4 -11.02 -3.16 -31.94
N ILE A 5 -12.29 -2.84 -31.68
CA ILE A 5 -13.15 -2.11 -32.62
C ILE A 5 -13.30 -0.67 -32.14
N SER A 6 -13.31 0.28 -33.09
CA SER A 6 -13.53 1.70 -32.79
C SER A 6 -15.00 2.03 -32.57
N ASP A 7 -15.89 1.30 -33.22
CA ASP A 7 -17.34 1.49 -33.17
C ASP A 7 -18.05 0.16 -32.86
N TYR A 8 -19.24 0.23 -32.26
CA TYR A 8 -19.99 -0.93 -31.78
C TYR A 8 -21.49 -0.78 -32.04
N PRO A 9 -22.22 -1.90 -32.25
CA PRO A 9 -23.68 -1.85 -32.37
C PRO A 9 -24.36 -1.26 -31.12
N ASP A 10 -25.48 -0.55 -31.32
CA ASP A 10 -26.23 0.16 -30.28
C ASP A 10 -26.62 -0.71 -29.08
N ALA A 11 -26.78 -2.02 -29.28
CA ALA A 11 -27.05 -2.99 -28.21
C ALA A 11 -25.98 -3.00 -27.10
N PHE A 12 -24.76 -2.51 -27.36
CA PHE A 12 -23.66 -2.43 -26.39
C PHE A 12 -23.44 -1.03 -25.81
N ALA A 13 -24.23 -0.03 -26.19
CA ALA A 13 -24.00 1.35 -25.78
C ALA A 13 -24.08 1.57 -24.26
N GLY A 14 -25.03 0.90 -23.58
CA GLY A 14 -25.20 1.05 -22.13
C GLY A 14 -23.97 0.63 -21.31
N TRP A 15 -23.39 -0.52 -21.61
CA TRP A 15 -22.19 -1.02 -20.91
C TRP A 15 -20.95 -0.20 -21.22
N ASN A 16 -20.79 0.29 -22.45
CA ASN A 16 -19.69 1.18 -22.82
C ASN A 16 -19.81 2.54 -22.11
N LEU A 17 -21.03 3.06 -21.92
CA LEU A 17 -21.26 4.30 -21.18
C LEU A 17 -20.86 4.15 -19.70
N ILE A 18 -21.28 3.07 -19.03
CA ILE A 18 -20.89 2.80 -17.63
C ILE A 18 -19.36 2.65 -17.52
N SER A 19 -18.74 1.89 -18.43
CA SER A 19 -17.28 1.72 -18.45
C SER A 19 -16.53 3.03 -18.67
N SER A 20 -17.08 3.94 -19.48
CA SER A 20 -16.50 5.25 -19.75
C SER A 20 -16.60 6.16 -18.52
N ILE A 21 -17.71 6.12 -17.79
CA ILE A 21 -17.83 6.85 -16.51
C ILE A 21 -16.83 6.28 -15.49
N GLY A 22 -16.71 4.95 -15.41
CA GLY A 22 -15.75 4.30 -14.52
C GLY A 22 -14.28 4.64 -14.82
N SER A 23 -13.93 4.87 -16.09
CA SER A 23 -12.57 5.29 -16.45
C SER A 23 -12.27 6.71 -15.97
N ILE A 24 -13.24 7.64 -16.03
CA ILE A 24 -13.09 8.99 -15.48
C ILE A 24 -12.88 8.94 -13.96
N VAL A 25 -13.66 8.12 -13.25
CA VAL A 25 -13.48 7.92 -11.79
C VAL A 25 -12.08 7.38 -11.49
N SER A 26 -11.60 6.44 -12.30
CA SER A 26 -10.26 5.85 -12.13
C SER A 26 -9.14 6.87 -12.35
N VAL A 27 -9.30 7.79 -13.31
CA VAL A 27 -8.34 8.90 -13.53
C VAL A 27 -8.33 9.85 -12.33
N ILE A 28 -9.49 10.19 -11.77
CA ILE A 28 -9.58 11.03 -10.57
C ILE A 28 -8.95 10.33 -9.37
N ALA A 29 -9.19 9.03 -9.18
CA ALA A 29 -8.59 8.25 -8.11
C ALA A 29 -7.06 8.18 -8.23
N ALA A 30 -6.52 8.03 -9.45
CA ALA A 30 -5.08 8.05 -9.70
C ALA A 30 -4.46 9.42 -9.35
N TRP A 31 -5.14 10.52 -9.70
CA TRP A 31 -4.71 11.86 -9.30
C TRP A 31 -4.67 12.04 -7.78
N LEU A 32 -5.71 11.56 -7.08
CA LEU A 32 -5.76 11.59 -5.62
C LEU A 32 -4.65 10.75 -4.99
N PHE A 33 -4.36 9.57 -5.54
CA PHE A 33 -3.24 8.73 -5.10
C PHE A 33 -1.90 9.47 -5.21
N LEU A 34 -1.63 10.13 -6.34
CA LEU A 34 -0.40 10.92 -6.53
C LEU A 34 -0.30 12.06 -5.52
N TYR A 35 -1.42 12.73 -5.22
CA TYR A 35 -1.46 13.78 -4.21
C TYR A 35 -1.13 13.23 -2.80
N ILE A 36 -1.68 12.07 -2.42
CA ILE A 36 -1.38 11.43 -1.13
C ILE A 36 0.11 11.08 -1.04
N VAL A 37 0.70 10.53 -2.11
CA VAL A 37 2.13 10.22 -2.15
C VAL A 37 2.96 11.49 -2.01
N TYR A 38 2.59 12.58 -2.70
CA TYR A 38 3.25 13.86 -2.59
C TYR A 38 3.21 14.41 -1.15
N SER A 39 2.03 14.44 -0.52
CA SER A 39 1.86 14.89 0.86
C SER A 39 2.68 14.02 1.82
N GLN A 40 2.69 12.70 1.63
CA GLN A 40 3.50 11.80 2.47
C GLN A 40 5.00 12.06 2.35
N LEU A 41 5.51 12.46 1.18
CA LEU A 41 6.94 12.74 0.98
C LEU A 41 7.37 14.11 1.52
N VAL A 42 6.49 15.12 1.46
CA VAL A 42 6.81 16.50 1.88
C VAL A 42 6.47 16.75 3.35
N GLU A 43 5.33 16.23 3.81
CA GLU A 43 4.75 16.52 5.14
C GLU A 43 4.76 15.29 6.07
N GLY A 44 5.19 14.13 5.57
CA GLY A 44 5.18 12.87 6.31
C GLY A 44 6.02 12.93 7.58
N LYS A 45 5.39 12.56 8.71
CA LYS A 45 6.09 12.40 9.99
C LYS A 45 6.90 11.10 9.99
N VAL A 46 7.91 11.03 10.85
CA VAL A 46 8.71 9.82 11.05
C VAL A 46 7.80 8.65 11.42
N ALA A 47 7.81 7.61 10.59
CA ALA A 47 7.02 6.42 10.80
C ALA A 47 7.67 5.50 11.86
N SER A 48 6.84 4.77 12.60
CA SER A 48 7.32 3.65 13.41
C SER A 48 8.02 2.61 12.53
N ARG A 49 8.92 1.83 13.13
CA ARG A 49 9.56 0.66 12.51
C ARG A 49 8.53 -0.35 11.97
N ASN A 50 7.42 -0.53 12.68
CA ASN A 50 6.30 -1.34 12.21
C ASN A 50 4.98 -0.54 12.36
N PRO A 51 4.54 0.18 11.31
CA PRO A 51 3.29 0.93 11.34
C PRO A 51 2.05 0.03 11.31
N TRP A 52 2.19 -1.24 10.90
CA TRP A 52 1.10 -2.21 10.83
C TRP A 52 0.99 -3.06 12.10
N LEU A 53 1.74 -2.72 13.14
CA LEU A 53 1.69 -3.45 14.40
C LEU A 53 0.29 -3.37 15.00
N THR A 54 -0.40 -4.51 15.01
CA THR A 54 -1.66 -4.69 15.73
C THR A 54 -1.40 -5.50 16.99
N PRO A 55 -1.78 -5.01 18.18
CA PRO A 55 -1.69 -5.83 19.39
C PRO A 55 -2.63 -7.04 19.30
N GLY A 56 -2.19 -8.17 19.84
CA GLY A 56 -3.06 -9.34 20.02
C GLY A 56 -4.11 -9.11 21.11
N PHE A 57 -5.11 -9.99 21.16
CA PHE A 57 -6.30 -9.85 22.01
C PHE A 57 -6.01 -9.65 23.51
N TYR A 58 -4.88 -10.18 24.00
CA TYR A 58 -4.48 -10.11 25.41
C TYR A 58 -3.20 -9.29 25.65
N THR A 59 -2.78 -8.47 24.69
CA THR A 59 -1.54 -7.70 24.78
C THR A 59 -1.82 -6.23 24.54
N ASP A 60 -1.23 -5.35 25.34
CA ASP A 60 -1.31 -3.91 25.10
C ASP A 60 -0.30 -3.46 24.03
N VAL A 61 -0.53 -2.28 23.44
CA VAL A 61 0.36 -1.68 22.43
C VAL A 61 1.78 -1.50 22.98
N LEU A 62 1.94 -1.15 24.26
CA LEU A 62 3.26 -1.03 24.89
C LEU A 62 3.99 -2.38 24.93
N GLN A 63 3.30 -3.44 25.34
CA GLN A 63 3.86 -4.78 25.41
C GLN A 63 4.22 -5.31 24.01
N ALA A 64 3.37 -5.04 23.01
CA ALA A 64 3.63 -5.40 21.62
C ALA A 64 4.89 -4.72 21.07
N ASN A 65 5.13 -3.45 21.39
CA ASN A 65 6.35 -2.74 20.97
C ASN A 65 7.61 -3.26 21.69
N LEU A 66 7.49 -3.70 22.94
CA LEU A 66 8.61 -4.21 23.73
C LEU A 66 9.03 -5.63 23.33
N ASN A 67 8.07 -6.49 23.01
CA ASN A 67 8.34 -7.92 22.74
C ASN A 67 9.14 -8.18 21.46
N ARG A 68 9.33 -7.18 20.58
CA ARG A 68 10.14 -7.24 19.33
C ARG A 68 9.98 -8.55 18.55
N SER A 69 8.78 -9.11 18.58
CA SER A 69 8.40 -10.31 17.84
C SER A 69 7.74 -9.87 16.55
N TYR A 70 8.31 -10.29 15.42
CA TYR A 70 7.86 -9.93 14.08
C TYR A 70 7.68 -11.20 13.26
N THR A 71 6.69 -11.20 12.37
CA THR A 71 6.42 -12.32 11.46
C THR A 71 7.44 -12.40 10.33
N SER A 72 8.07 -11.28 9.97
CA SER A 72 9.10 -11.17 8.94
C SER A 72 10.22 -10.23 9.40
N LEU A 73 11.42 -10.41 8.82
CA LEU A 73 12.60 -9.62 9.17
C LEU A 73 12.51 -8.14 8.77
N GLU A 74 11.65 -7.79 7.81
CA GLU A 74 11.51 -6.42 7.29
C GLU A 74 10.99 -5.44 8.35
N TRP A 75 9.99 -5.85 9.14
CA TRP A 75 9.47 -5.12 10.30
C TRP A 75 10.48 -5.11 11.47
N GLY A 76 11.50 -5.94 11.34
CA GLY A 76 12.68 -6.00 12.17
C GLY A 76 13.74 -4.92 11.84
N LEU A 77 13.53 -3.96 10.95
CA LEU A 77 14.54 -2.94 10.62
C LEU A 77 14.11 -1.53 11.02
N SER A 78 15.05 -0.58 11.15
CA SER A 78 14.68 0.82 11.37
C SER A 78 13.92 1.40 10.17
N SER A 79 13.12 2.45 10.38
CA SER A 79 12.53 3.25 9.30
C SER A 79 13.15 4.65 9.32
N PRO A 80 13.97 5.05 8.31
CA PRO A 80 14.39 4.25 7.15
C PRO A 80 15.40 3.13 7.51
N PRO A 81 15.48 2.06 6.71
CA PRO A 81 16.48 1.01 6.89
C PRO A 81 17.90 1.54 6.69
N LYS A 82 18.86 0.98 7.43
CA LYS A 82 20.28 1.27 7.20
C LYS A 82 20.74 0.66 5.86
N PRO A 83 21.63 1.33 5.09
CA PRO A 83 22.15 0.79 3.82
C PRO A 83 22.76 -0.61 3.96
N HIS A 84 23.51 -0.84 5.04
CA HIS A 84 23.99 -2.16 5.45
C HIS A 84 23.28 -2.57 6.74
N ALA A 85 22.05 -3.08 6.58
CA ALA A 85 21.17 -3.42 7.70
C ALA A 85 21.70 -4.56 8.58
N PHE A 86 22.45 -5.49 8.00
CA PHE A 86 22.97 -6.68 8.68
C PHE A 86 24.49 -6.73 8.59
N VAL A 87 25.14 -6.87 9.75
CA VAL A 87 26.60 -7.13 9.82
C VAL A 87 26.88 -8.62 9.62
N SER A 88 26.00 -9.47 10.14
CA SER A 88 25.96 -10.91 9.89
C SER A 88 24.57 -11.32 9.43
N LEU A 89 24.48 -12.37 8.62
CA LEU A 89 23.20 -12.88 8.14
C LEU A 89 22.32 -13.31 9.33
N PRO A 90 21.00 -12.98 9.30
CA PRO A 90 20.08 -13.42 10.33
C PRO A 90 19.94 -14.95 10.29
N LEU A 91 19.96 -15.55 11.47
CA LEU A 91 19.80 -17.00 11.61
C LEU A 91 18.31 -17.35 11.63
N GLN A 92 17.97 -18.45 10.96
CA GLN A 92 16.65 -19.05 11.01
C GLN A 92 16.81 -20.48 11.54
N SER A 93 16.00 -20.83 12.53
CA SER A 93 15.91 -22.18 13.10
C SER A 93 15.19 -23.14 12.18
#